data_AF-A0A6B2LYD6-F1
#
_entry.id   AF-A0A6B2LYD6-F1
#
_cell.length_a   1.000
_cell.length_b   1.000
_cell.length_c   1.000
_cell.angle_alpha   90.00
_cell.angle_beta   90.00
_cell.angle_gamma   90.00
#
_symmetry.space_group_name_H-M   'P 1'
#
loop_
_entity.id
_entity.type
_entity.pdbx_description
1 polymer ?
#
loop_
_entity_poly.entity_id
_entity_poly.type
_entity_poly.pdbx_seq_one_letter_code
_entity_poly.pdbx_strand_id
1 'polypeptide(L)'
;MSDQPTPPNPGQPRELNLQQMANQFMAGVQRHFDMLAFNLATRGLGSENTYNELISRAGVMPVPQLHQNFEQMQAHARDLLLRQVINDALNLTVTCLNNTHLFLALIKEKRESGGNELTQEQQKAAQQAQQEFIKVRLEDKFDRIETTYKVMCELEDSIISLAFCLQALVTQGGVVRKAQLGANQQLELELVHAAPSLKSPHNLQPANIRTYTKSFSEEERIIFSDTDLQSVILTVGVFARQLFESVAKYASPEA
;
A
#
# COMPACT_ATOMS: atom_id res chain seq x y z
N MET A 1 21.65 -28.13 9.86
CA MET A 1 22.51 -27.47 8.85
C MET A 1 21.63 -26.48 8.13
N SER A 2 22.02 -25.21 8.21
CA SER A 2 21.18 -24.07 7.94
C SER A 2 21.14 -23.76 6.44
N ASP A 3 19.95 -23.82 5.83
CA ASP A 3 19.70 -23.27 4.50
C ASP A 3 19.70 -21.73 4.60
N GLN A 4 20.88 -21.14 4.43
CA GLN A 4 20.97 -19.72 4.10
C GLN A 4 20.63 -19.53 2.62
N PRO A 5 19.74 -18.60 2.27
CA PRO A 5 19.53 -18.23 0.88
C PRO A 5 20.82 -17.59 0.35
N THR A 6 21.37 -18.20 -0.70
CA THR A 6 22.55 -17.73 -1.41
C THR A 6 22.36 -16.28 -1.88
N PRO A 7 23.33 -15.38 -1.68
CA PRO A 7 23.24 -14.02 -2.20
C PRO A 7 23.19 -14.06 -3.75
N PRO A 8 22.39 -13.19 -4.38
CA PRO A 8 22.20 -13.21 -5.82
C PRO A 8 23.52 -12.88 -6.54
N ASN A 9 23.88 -13.74 -7.49
CA ASN A 9 25.11 -13.65 -8.28
C ASN A 9 25.09 -12.35 -9.13
N PRO A 10 26.08 -11.45 -9.00
CA PRO A 10 26.13 -10.20 -9.76
C PRO A 10 26.60 -10.48 -11.18
N GLY A 11 25.66 -10.68 -12.13
CA GLY A 11 26.03 -10.83 -13.55
C GLY A 11 25.05 -11.62 -14.41
N GLN A 12 24.06 -12.30 -13.83
CA GLN A 12 22.98 -12.86 -14.64
C GLN A 12 21.94 -11.77 -14.95
N PRO A 13 21.48 -11.65 -16.22
CA PRO A 13 20.33 -10.84 -16.52
C PRO A 13 19.19 -11.34 -15.65
N ARG A 14 18.71 -10.51 -14.72
CA ARG A 14 17.48 -10.82 -13.99
C ARG A 14 16.37 -10.81 -15.03
N GLU A 15 15.98 -11.99 -15.49
CA GLU A 15 14.73 -12.14 -16.22
C GLU A 15 13.61 -11.66 -15.29
N LEU A 16 13.12 -10.46 -15.60
CA LEU A 16 12.11 -9.80 -14.81
C LEU A 16 10.79 -10.51 -15.12
N ASN A 17 10.35 -11.38 -14.20
CA ASN A 17 9.15 -12.20 -14.38
C ASN A 17 7.96 -11.55 -13.66
N LEU A 18 6.95 -11.12 -14.42
CA LEU A 18 5.75 -10.45 -13.91
C LEU A 18 4.98 -11.32 -12.89
N GLN A 19 4.90 -12.64 -13.13
CA GLN A 19 4.22 -13.55 -12.23
C GLN A 19 4.96 -13.69 -10.89
N GLN A 20 6.30 -13.77 -10.93
CA GLN A 20 7.11 -13.79 -9.70
C GLN A 20 6.96 -12.47 -8.92
N MET A 21 6.96 -11.33 -9.62
CA MET A 21 6.74 -10.02 -9.01
C MET A 21 5.36 -9.93 -8.35
N ALA A 22 4.30 -10.35 -9.06
CA ALA A 22 2.95 -10.36 -8.53
C ALA A 22 2.83 -11.26 -7.29
N ASN A 23 3.41 -12.47 -7.32
CA ASN A 23 3.40 -13.38 -6.19
C ASN A 23 4.14 -12.82 -4.96
N GLN A 24 5.33 -12.23 -5.17
CA GLN A 24 6.08 -11.59 -4.09
C GLN A 24 5.32 -10.41 -3.48
N PHE A 25 4.68 -9.60 -4.33
CA PHE A 25 3.86 -8.49 -3.88
C PHE A 25 2.67 -8.96 -3.04
N MET A 26 1.90 -9.94 -3.55
CA MET A 26 0.74 -10.47 -2.84
C MET A 26 1.11 -11.15 -1.52
N ALA A 27 2.27 -11.80 -1.44
CA ALA A 27 2.80 -12.31 -0.18
C ALA A 27 3.11 -11.19 0.82
N GLY A 28 3.60 -10.03 0.34
CA GLY A 28 3.76 -8.82 1.13
C GLY A 28 2.43 -8.32 1.68
N VAL A 29 1.43 -8.13 0.80
CA VAL A 29 0.07 -7.72 1.20
C VAL A 29 -0.52 -8.65 2.25
N GLN A 30 -0.41 -9.97 2.06
CA GLN A 30 -0.90 -10.96 3.02
C GLN A 30 -0.22 -10.81 4.39
N ARG A 31 1.10 -10.62 4.43
CA ARG A 31 1.82 -10.42 5.69
C ARG A 31 1.34 -9.18 6.44
N HIS A 32 1.10 -8.07 5.74
CA HIS A 32 0.56 -6.86 6.35
C HIS A 32 -0.88 -7.07 6.83
N PHE A 33 -1.70 -7.82 6.09
CA PHE A 33 -3.05 -8.19 6.50
C PHE A 33 -3.05 -9.03 7.79
N ASP A 34 -2.20 -10.06 7.87
CA ASP A 34 -2.08 -10.92 9.05
C ASP A 34 -1.56 -10.14 10.27
N MET A 35 -0.57 -9.27 10.06
CA MET A 35 -0.03 -8.41 11.11
C MET A 35 -1.10 -7.45 11.66
N LEU A 36 -1.90 -6.84 10.77
CA LEU A 36 -3.02 -6.01 11.20
C LEU A 36 -4.03 -6.83 12.00
N ALA A 37 -4.45 -8.00 11.49
CA ALA A 37 -5.41 -8.86 12.18
C ALA A 37 -4.90 -9.25 13.59
N PHE A 38 -3.62 -9.58 13.71
CA PHE A 38 -2.99 -9.86 15.00
C PHE A 38 -3.04 -8.65 15.93
N ASN A 39 -2.64 -7.46 15.47
CA ASN A 39 -2.67 -6.23 16.27
C ASN A 39 -4.08 -5.85 16.73
N LEU A 40 -5.09 -6.02 15.86
CA LEU A 40 -6.49 -5.78 16.21
C LEU A 40 -6.99 -6.76 17.28
N ALA A 41 -6.64 -8.05 17.15
CA ALA A 41 -7.01 -9.08 18.12
C ALA A 41 -6.38 -8.84 19.50
N THR A 42 -5.07 -8.54 19.55
CA THR A 42 -4.37 -8.30 20.82
C THR A 42 -4.86 -7.03 21.52
N ARG A 43 -5.21 -5.99 20.76
CA ARG A 43 -5.79 -4.76 21.31
C ARG A 43 -7.12 -5.01 22.04
N GLY A 44 -7.94 -5.94 21.54
CA GLY A 44 -9.21 -6.32 22.17
C GLY A 44 -9.06 -7.10 23.47
N LEU A 45 -7.89 -7.69 23.73
CA LEU A 45 -7.61 -8.49 24.92
C LEU A 45 -6.91 -7.72 26.04
N GLY A 46 -6.47 -6.49 25.77
CA GLY A 46 -5.81 -5.65 26.77
C GLY A 46 -6.74 -5.34 27.95
N SER A 47 -6.25 -5.54 29.18
CA SER A 47 -6.96 -5.13 30.39
C SER A 47 -6.15 -4.07 31.15
N GLU A 48 -6.85 -3.15 31.81
CA GLU A 48 -6.24 -2.14 32.65
C GLU A 48 -5.40 -2.78 33.78
N ASN A 49 -5.87 -3.89 34.36
CA ASN A 49 -5.14 -4.61 35.41
C ASN A 49 -3.78 -5.11 34.89
N THR A 50 -3.76 -5.78 33.74
CA THR A 50 -2.51 -6.28 33.14
C THR A 50 -1.56 -5.13 32.78
N TYR A 51 -2.10 -4.01 32.30
CA TYR A 51 -1.31 -2.81 32.00
C TYR A 51 -0.63 -2.25 33.26
N ASN A 52 -1.40 -2.05 34.33
CA ASN A 52 -0.90 -1.52 35.60
C ASN A 52 0.11 -2.46 36.26
N GLU A 53 -0.11 -3.78 36.20
CA GLU A 53 0.84 -4.78 36.65
C GLU A 53 2.17 -4.69 35.90
N LEU A 54 2.13 -4.62 34.56
CA LEU A 54 3.34 -4.57 33.72
C LEU A 54 4.16 -3.31 33.97
N ILE A 55 3.50 -2.16 34.14
CA ILE A 55 4.18 -0.90 34.48
C ILE A 55 4.84 -0.99 35.85
N SER A 56 4.12 -1.53 36.83
CA SER A 56 4.61 -1.62 38.20
C SER A 56 5.80 -2.59 38.34
N ARG A 57 5.92 -3.60 37.47
CA ARG A 57 7.05 -4.56 37.48
C ARG A 57 8.41 -3.92 37.32
N ALA A 58 8.50 -2.79 36.61
CA ALA A 58 9.78 -2.10 36.43
C ALA A 58 10.31 -1.49 37.74
N GLY A 59 9.45 -1.28 38.75
CA GLY A 59 9.80 -0.66 40.04
C GLY A 59 10.14 0.83 39.96
N VAL A 60 10.44 1.36 38.78
CA VAL A 60 10.71 2.77 38.49
C VAL A 60 10.10 3.13 37.14
N MET A 61 9.46 4.30 37.05
CA MET A 61 9.06 4.89 35.78
C MET A 61 10.07 5.97 35.36
N PRO A 62 10.41 6.09 34.07
CA PRO A 62 11.33 7.14 33.61
C PRO A 62 10.85 8.56 33.94
N VAL A 63 9.54 8.82 33.77
CA VAL A 63 8.92 10.13 34.03
C VAL A 63 7.49 9.93 34.59
N PRO A 64 7.32 9.68 35.90
CA PRO A 64 6.02 9.35 36.50
C PRO A 64 4.92 10.40 36.23
N GLN A 65 5.28 11.69 36.20
CA GLN A 65 4.33 12.78 35.97
C GLN A 65 3.72 12.82 34.56
N LEU A 66 4.32 12.12 33.59
CA LEU A 66 3.80 11.99 32.22
C LEU A 66 3.15 10.62 31.97
N HIS A 67 2.94 9.83 33.02
CA HIS A 67 2.30 8.54 32.88
C HIS A 67 0.88 8.70 32.32
N GLN A 68 0.60 8.00 31.23
CA GLN A 68 -0.73 7.92 30.64
C GLN A 68 -1.46 6.73 31.24
N ASN A 69 -2.76 6.88 31.54
CA ASN A 69 -3.56 5.75 31.98
C ASN A 69 -3.86 4.77 30.82
N PHE A 70 -4.52 3.66 31.14
CA PHE A 70 -4.84 2.62 30.16
C PHE A 70 -5.65 3.15 28.97
N GLU A 71 -6.69 3.94 29.20
CA GLU A 71 -7.55 4.49 28.14
C GLU A 71 -6.80 5.45 27.21
N GLN A 72 -6.00 6.34 27.79
CA GLN A 72 -5.16 7.29 27.04
C GLN A 72 -4.14 6.55 26.16
N MET A 73 -3.49 5.53 26.72
CA MET A 73 -2.52 4.71 25.99
C MET A 73 -3.20 3.87 24.90
N GLN A 74 -4.40 3.34 25.16
CA GLN A 74 -5.17 2.61 24.16
C GLN A 74 -5.57 3.51 22.98
N ALA A 75 -6.03 4.73 23.25
CA ALA A 75 -6.35 5.72 22.22
C ALA A 75 -5.11 6.11 21.41
N HIS A 76 -3.97 6.32 22.08
CA HIS A 76 -2.70 6.63 21.41
C HIS A 76 -2.21 5.48 20.53
N ALA A 77 -2.27 4.24 21.02
CA ALA A 77 -1.90 3.05 20.24
C ALA A 77 -2.78 2.89 19.00
N ARG A 78 -4.09 3.20 19.10
CA ARG A 78 -5.00 3.19 17.95
C ARG A 78 -4.60 4.22 16.89
N ASP A 79 -4.27 5.44 17.30
CA ASP A 79 -3.82 6.49 16.38
C ASP A 79 -2.50 6.12 15.68
N LEU A 80 -1.56 5.51 16.42
CA LEU A 80 -0.31 5.02 15.86
C LEU A 80 -0.55 3.90 14.84
N LEU A 81 -1.41 2.94 15.16
CA LEU A 81 -1.76 1.83 14.26
C LEU A 81 -2.38 2.34 12.96
N LEU A 82 -3.28 3.32 13.03
CA LEU A 82 -3.89 3.94 11.85
C LEU A 82 -2.82 4.53 10.91
N ARG A 83 -1.92 5.34 11.46
CA ARG A 83 -0.81 5.94 10.69
C ARG A 83 0.09 4.88 10.07
N GLN A 84 0.43 3.85 10.84
CA GLN A 84 1.26 2.75 10.37
C GLN A 84 0.62 1.99 9.21
N VAL A 85 -0.64 1.59 9.33
CA VAL A 85 -1.33 0.80 8.30
C VAL A 85 -1.41 1.56 6.98
N ILE A 86 -1.80 2.83 7.01
CA ILE A 86 -1.88 3.65 5.79
C ILE A 86 -0.48 3.86 5.18
N ASN A 87 0.52 4.13 6.02
CA ASN A 87 1.90 4.30 5.54
C ASN A 87 2.46 3.01 4.90
N ASP A 88 2.26 1.86 5.53
CA ASP A 88 2.68 0.57 5.00
C ASP A 88 1.97 0.26 3.67
N ALA A 89 0.67 0.53 3.60
CA ALA A 89 -0.13 0.37 2.38
C ALA A 89 0.40 1.25 1.23
N LEU A 90 0.69 2.53 1.48
CA LEU A 90 1.26 3.43 0.47
C LEU A 90 2.68 3.00 0.04
N ASN A 91 3.51 2.52 0.97
CA ASN A 91 4.84 2.03 0.64
C ASN A 91 4.78 0.77 -0.25
N LEU A 92 3.83 -0.14 0.01
CA LEU A 92 3.56 -1.26 -0.88
C LEU A 92 3.16 -0.75 -2.27
N THR A 93 2.20 0.17 -2.36
CA THR A 93 1.75 0.73 -3.63
C THR A 93 2.89 1.36 -4.43
N VAL A 94 3.71 2.21 -3.82
CA VAL A 94 4.86 2.85 -4.48
C VAL A 94 5.89 1.80 -4.94
N THR A 95 6.13 0.77 -4.14
CA THR A 95 7.00 -0.35 -4.53
C THR A 95 6.45 -1.09 -5.74
N CYS A 96 5.14 -1.35 -5.77
CA CYS A 96 4.46 -1.98 -6.91
C CYS A 96 4.60 -1.12 -8.17
N LEU A 97 4.27 0.18 -8.09
CA LEU A 97 4.40 1.13 -9.19
C LEU A 97 5.81 1.18 -9.75
N ASN A 98 6.81 1.29 -8.87
CA ASN A 98 8.21 1.37 -9.29
C ASN A 98 8.68 0.08 -9.98
N ASN A 99 8.31 -1.09 -9.46
CA ASN A 99 8.70 -2.37 -10.07
C ASN A 99 7.99 -2.59 -11.42
N THR A 100 6.70 -2.25 -11.48
CA THR A 100 5.90 -2.29 -12.71
C THR A 100 6.45 -1.35 -13.77
N HIS A 101 6.80 -0.11 -13.41
CA HIS A 101 7.36 0.85 -14.37
C HIS A 101 8.66 0.34 -15.01
N LEU A 102 9.58 -0.25 -14.23
CA LEU A 102 10.80 -0.84 -14.78
C LEU A 102 10.49 -1.95 -15.78
N PHE A 103 9.52 -2.81 -15.46
CA PHE A 103 9.09 -3.88 -16.36
C PHE A 103 8.50 -3.33 -17.68
N LEU A 104 7.62 -2.32 -17.58
CA LEU A 104 7.04 -1.64 -18.74
C LEU A 104 8.09 -0.96 -19.61
N ALA A 105 9.07 -0.28 -19.00
CA ALA A 105 10.18 0.35 -19.71
C ALA A 105 11.00 -0.68 -20.51
N LEU A 106 11.32 -1.83 -19.90
CA LEU A 106 12.04 -2.91 -20.58
C LEU A 106 11.25 -3.51 -21.76
N ILE A 107 9.93 -3.70 -21.60
CA ILE A 107 9.08 -4.16 -22.70
C ILE A 107 9.05 -3.16 -23.85
N LYS A 108 8.92 -1.87 -23.52
CA LYS A 108 8.89 -0.80 -24.52
C LYS A 108 10.17 -0.80 -25.37
N GLU A 109 11.34 -0.81 -24.74
CA GLU A 109 12.64 -0.88 -25.43
C GLU A 109 12.78 -2.15 -26.30
N LYS A 110 12.26 -3.28 -25.82
CA LYS A 110 12.24 -4.54 -26.58
C LYS A 110 11.37 -4.43 -27.84
N ARG A 111 10.23 -3.75 -27.75
CA ARG A 111 9.30 -3.56 -28.88
C ARG A 111 9.86 -2.62 -29.93
N GLU A 112 10.43 -1.50 -29.50
CA GLU A 112 10.98 -0.48 -30.41
C GLU A 112 12.17 -1.02 -31.22
N SER A 113 12.88 -2.00 -30.67
CA SER A 113 14.04 -2.60 -31.33
C SER A 113 13.74 -3.77 -32.26
N GLY A 114 12.53 -4.35 -32.19
CA GLY A 114 12.12 -5.51 -33.00
C GLY A 114 12.97 -6.77 -32.79
N GLY A 115 13.88 -6.77 -31.80
CA GLY A 115 14.78 -7.88 -31.48
C GLY A 115 14.20 -8.81 -30.41
N ASN A 116 14.63 -10.08 -30.42
CA ASN A 116 14.22 -11.05 -29.39
C ASN A 116 14.85 -10.78 -28.02
N GLU A 117 16.00 -10.09 -27.99
CA GLU A 117 16.78 -9.79 -26.80
C GLU A 117 17.09 -8.28 -26.68
N LEU A 118 17.17 -7.80 -25.45
CA LEU A 118 17.52 -6.41 -25.14
C LEU A 118 19.03 -6.20 -25.20
N THR A 119 19.48 -5.20 -25.94
CA THR A 119 20.88 -4.76 -25.94
C THR A 119 21.24 -4.07 -24.62
N GLN A 120 22.54 -3.94 -24.33
CA GLN A 120 23.00 -3.21 -23.14
C GLN A 120 22.55 -1.74 -23.14
N GLU A 121 22.50 -1.11 -24.32
CA GLU A 121 22.06 0.28 -24.47
C GLU A 121 20.58 0.44 -24.13
N GLN A 122 19.72 -0.48 -24.58
CA GLN A 122 18.30 -0.51 -24.26
C GLN A 122 18.04 -0.77 -22.78
N GLN A 123 18.78 -1.70 -22.17
CA GLN A 123 18.70 -1.93 -20.73
C GLN A 123 19.09 -0.67 -19.94
N LYS A 124 20.11 0.05 -20.39
CA LYS A 124 20.55 1.31 -19.77
C LYS A 124 19.49 2.41 -19.94
N ALA A 125 18.86 2.52 -21.11
CA ALA A 125 17.77 3.46 -21.35
C ALA A 125 16.58 3.20 -20.43
N ALA A 126 16.11 1.95 -20.32
CA ALA A 126 15.06 1.57 -19.37
C ALA A 126 15.43 1.87 -17.91
N GLN A 127 16.69 1.63 -17.51
CA GLN A 127 17.16 1.97 -16.16
C GLN A 127 17.20 3.48 -15.92
N GLN A 128 17.58 4.29 -16.91
CA GLN A 128 17.55 5.75 -16.81
C GLN A 128 16.11 6.26 -16.66
N ALA A 129 15.19 5.77 -17.48
CA ALA A 129 13.76 6.08 -17.37
C ALA A 129 13.21 5.71 -15.98
N GLN A 130 13.63 4.57 -15.42
CA GLN A 130 13.27 4.16 -14.07
C GLN A 130 13.81 5.11 -13.00
N GLN A 131 15.07 5.55 -13.10
CA GLN A 131 15.66 6.47 -12.13
C GLN A 131 14.96 7.83 -12.11
N GLU A 132 14.49 8.29 -13.26
CA GLU A 132 13.64 9.47 -13.35
C GLU A 132 12.28 9.20 -12.71
N PHE A 133 11.62 8.10 -13.07
CA PHE A 133 10.30 7.74 -12.57
C PHE A 133 10.25 7.65 -11.04
N ILE A 134 11.30 7.12 -10.39
CA ILE A 134 11.36 7.01 -8.93
C ILE A 134 11.19 8.37 -8.24
N LYS A 135 11.73 9.45 -8.83
CA LYS A 135 11.73 10.81 -8.26
C LYS A 135 10.42 11.58 -8.47
N VAL A 136 9.55 11.07 -9.34
CA VAL A 136 8.27 11.68 -9.69
C VAL A 136 7.32 11.58 -8.49
N ARG A 137 6.43 12.58 -8.32
CA ARG A 137 5.40 12.57 -7.27
C ARG A 137 4.40 11.45 -7.51
N LEU A 138 3.67 11.03 -6.47
CA LEU A 138 2.74 9.91 -6.58
C LEU A 138 1.68 10.11 -7.67
N GLU A 139 1.04 11.29 -7.70
CA GLU A 139 0.06 11.68 -8.72
C GLU A 139 0.66 11.54 -10.14
N ASP A 140 1.75 12.26 -10.37
CA ASP A 140 2.48 12.26 -11.65
C ASP A 140 3.00 10.86 -12.08
N LYS A 141 3.16 9.90 -11.15
CA LYS A 141 3.55 8.52 -11.50
C LYS A 141 2.44 7.80 -12.25
N PHE A 142 1.19 7.99 -11.85
CA PHE A 142 0.05 7.39 -12.51
C PHE A 142 -0.12 7.96 -13.92
N ASP A 143 -0.11 9.29 -14.03
CA ASP A 143 -0.11 10.00 -15.31
C ASP A 143 0.98 9.48 -16.25
N ARG A 144 2.21 9.30 -15.75
CA ARG A 144 3.34 8.83 -16.57
C ARG A 144 3.13 7.39 -17.03
N ILE A 145 2.57 6.52 -16.19
CA ILE A 145 2.25 5.13 -16.57
C ILE A 145 1.16 5.09 -17.65
N GLU A 146 0.09 5.85 -17.47
CA GLU A 146 -1.03 5.92 -18.41
C GLU A 146 -0.59 6.52 -19.75
N THR A 147 0.02 7.69 -19.73
CA THR A 147 0.37 8.41 -20.97
C THR A 147 1.41 7.66 -21.80
N THR A 148 2.42 7.06 -21.15
CA THR A 148 3.56 6.40 -21.80
C THR A 148 3.22 4.97 -22.24
N TYR A 149 2.48 4.21 -21.45
CA TYR A 149 2.26 2.78 -21.68
C TYR A 149 0.79 2.41 -21.90
N LYS A 150 -0.15 3.36 -21.80
CA LYS A 150 -1.61 3.12 -21.91
C LYS A 150 -2.12 2.11 -20.87
N VAL A 151 -1.47 2.07 -19.71
CA VAL A 151 -1.85 1.23 -18.57
C VAL A 151 -2.66 2.07 -17.60
N MET A 152 -3.94 1.76 -17.45
CA MET A 152 -4.86 2.46 -16.53
C MET A 152 -4.76 1.89 -15.11
N CYS A 153 -4.83 2.78 -14.12
CA CYS A 153 -4.91 2.43 -12.70
C CYS A 153 -6.29 2.76 -12.14
N GLU A 154 -7.21 1.80 -12.11
CA GLU A 154 -8.62 2.05 -11.73
C GLU A 154 -8.80 2.62 -10.31
N LEU A 155 -7.91 2.28 -9.38
CA LEU A 155 -7.94 2.73 -7.98
C LEU A 155 -6.95 3.87 -7.69
N GLU A 156 -6.48 4.58 -8.70
CA GLU A 156 -5.58 5.74 -8.56
C GLU A 156 -6.10 6.75 -7.54
N ASP A 157 -7.34 7.24 -7.71
CA ASP A 157 -7.97 8.23 -6.84
C ASP A 157 -7.99 7.75 -5.38
N SER A 158 -8.30 6.47 -5.16
CA SER A 158 -8.31 5.85 -3.82
C SER A 158 -6.93 5.88 -3.17
N ILE A 159 -5.86 5.61 -3.93
CA ILE A 159 -4.48 5.68 -3.43
C ILE A 159 -4.08 7.13 -3.13
N ILE A 160 -4.45 8.08 -3.98
CA ILE A 160 -4.18 9.52 -3.77
C ILE A 160 -4.92 10.02 -2.52
N SER A 161 -6.20 9.66 -2.35
CA SER A 161 -6.98 9.98 -1.16
C SER A 161 -6.40 9.36 0.12
N LEU A 162 -5.82 8.15 0.05
CA LEU A 162 -5.06 7.57 1.17
C LEU A 162 -3.81 8.39 1.51
N ALA A 163 -3.11 8.92 0.51
CA ALA A 163 -1.96 9.80 0.73
C ALA A 163 -2.39 11.11 1.42
N PHE A 164 -3.53 11.69 1.04
CA PHE A 164 -4.10 12.84 1.74
C PHE A 164 -4.50 12.51 3.17
N CYS A 165 -5.10 11.33 3.41
CA CYS A 165 -5.40 10.86 4.76
C CYS A 165 -4.14 10.79 5.63
N LEU A 166 -3.07 10.16 5.11
CA LEU A 166 -1.81 10.07 5.83
C LEU A 166 -1.20 11.44 6.11
N GLN A 167 -1.22 12.34 5.13
CA GLN A 167 -0.71 13.69 5.28
C GLN A 167 -1.44 14.42 6.42
N ALA A 168 -2.78 14.38 6.45
CA ALA A 168 -3.58 14.99 7.52
C ALA A 168 -3.28 14.37 8.90
N LEU A 169 -3.15 13.04 8.97
CA LEU A 169 -2.80 12.34 10.20
C LEU A 169 -1.42 12.75 10.75
N VAL A 170 -0.43 12.90 9.86
CA VAL A 170 0.95 13.20 10.26
C VAL A 170 1.17 14.69 10.56
N THR A 171 0.55 15.58 9.77
CA THR A 171 0.87 17.01 9.80
C THR A 171 -0.20 17.89 10.45
N GLN A 172 -1.43 17.39 10.57
CA GLN A 172 -2.61 18.17 10.98
C GLN A 172 -3.37 17.52 12.14
N GLY A 173 -2.73 16.60 12.88
CA GLY A 173 -3.35 15.90 14.02
C GLY A 173 -4.54 15.02 13.62
N GLY A 174 -4.64 14.65 12.34
CA GLY A 174 -5.75 13.91 11.76
C GLY A 174 -6.95 14.76 11.38
N VAL A 175 -6.85 16.09 11.38
CA VAL A 175 -7.94 16.99 10.97
C VAL A 175 -7.84 17.33 9.49
N VAL A 176 -8.92 17.16 8.74
CA VAL A 176 -8.99 17.49 7.31
C VAL A 176 -9.01 19.00 7.11
N ARG A 177 -8.25 19.48 6.13
CA ARG A 177 -8.15 20.89 5.75
C ARG A 177 -8.46 21.07 4.27
N LYS A 178 -8.61 22.33 3.84
CA LYS A 178 -8.90 22.69 2.44
C LYS A 178 -7.99 22.05 1.40
N ALA A 179 -6.72 21.82 1.74
CA ALA A 179 -5.75 21.24 0.83
C ALA A 179 -6.07 19.78 0.43
N GLN A 180 -6.91 19.08 1.21
CA GLN A 180 -7.29 17.70 0.93
C GLN A 180 -8.70 17.56 0.34
N LEU A 181 -9.45 18.66 0.18
CA LEU A 181 -10.83 18.60 -0.29
C LEU A 181 -10.87 18.53 -1.81
N GLY A 182 -11.73 17.66 -2.34
CA GLY A 182 -12.08 17.59 -3.75
C GLY A 182 -13.09 18.66 -4.16
N ALA A 183 -13.58 18.56 -5.40
CA ALA A 183 -14.53 19.52 -5.99
C ALA A 183 -15.85 19.61 -5.22
N ASN A 184 -16.26 18.55 -4.54
CA ASN A 184 -17.46 18.47 -3.70
C ASN A 184 -17.26 18.99 -2.27
N GLN A 185 -16.12 19.62 -1.96
CA GLN A 185 -15.75 20.10 -0.61
C GLN A 185 -15.59 18.97 0.42
N GLN A 186 -15.32 17.74 -0.04
CA GLN A 186 -15.04 16.59 0.83
C GLN A 186 -13.76 15.89 0.41
N LEU A 187 -13.08 15.28 1.38
CA LEU A 187 -12.08 14.25 1.12
C LEU A 187 -12.82 12.92 1.00
N GLU A 188 -12.95 12.40 -0.21
CA GLU A 188 -13.57 11.10 -0.47
C GLU A 188 -12.51 10.03 -0.65
N LEU A 189 -12.68 8.94 0.09
CA LEU A 189 -11.83 7.77 0.03
C LEU A 189 -12.68 6.55 -0.31
N GLU A 190 -12.53 6.05 -1.53
CA GLU A 190 -13.09 4.77 -1.92
C GLU A 190 -12.22 3.62 -1.38
N LEU A 191 -12.86 2.67 -0.71
CA LEU A 191 -12.23 1.49 -0.13
C LEU A 191 -12.88 0.21 -0.63
N VAL A 192 -12.05 -0.81 -0.82
CA VAL A 192 -12.48 -2.16 -1.12
C VAL A 192 -12.78 -2.92 0.16
N HIS A 193 -13.94 -3.58 0.21
CA HIS A 193 -14.29 -4.51 1.27
C HIS A 193 -14.84 -5.83 0.72
N ALA A 194 -14.87 -6.86 1.57
CA ALA A 194 -15.41 -8.17 1.24
C ALA A 194 -16.92 -8.10 0.95
N ALA A 195 -17.37 -8.85 -0.05
CA ALA A 195 -18.79 -8.95 -0.37
C ALA A 195 -19.57 -9.54 0.82
N PRO A 196 -20.73 -8.96 1.19
CA PRO A 196 -21.51 -9.41 2.36
C PRO A 196 -21.96 -10.87 2.31
N SER A 197 -22.00 -11.47 1.12
CA SER A 197 -22.39 -12.86 0.89
C SER A 197 -21.33 -13.88 1.33
N LEU A 198 -20.10 -13.45 1.62
CA LEU A 198 -19.01 -14.36 1.98
C LEU A 198 -19.14 -14.79 3.44
N LYS A 199 -19.16 -16.09 3.67
CA LYS A 199 -19.27 -16.71 5.01
C LYS A 199 -17.91 -17.13 5.58
N SER A 200 -16.86 -17.10 4.77
CA SER A 200 -15.51 -17.53 5.11
C SER A 200 -14.48 -16.68 4.36
N PRO A 201 -13.19 -16.67 4.78
CA PRO A 201 -12.13 -16.06 3.99
C PRO A 201 -12.04 -16.70 2.60
N HIS A 202 -11.88 -15.86 1.57
CA HIS A 202 -11.72 -16.27 0.18
C HIS A 202 -10.60 -15.47 -0.48
N ASN A 203 -10.14 -15.96 -1.63
CA ASN A 203 -9.19 -15.24 -2.46
C ASN A 203 -9.76 -13.90 -2.93
N LEU A 204 -8.88 -12.91 -3.03
CA LEU A 204 -9.15 -11.60 -3.63
C LEU A 204 -9.53 -11.78 -5.11
N GLN A 205 -10.83 -11.74 -5.38
CA GLN A 205 -11.42 -11.88 -6.71
C GLN A 205 -12.54 -10.86 -6.89
N PRO A 206 -12.81 -10.40 -8.13
CA PRO A 206 -13.87 -9.42 -8.39
C PRO A 206 -15.25 -9.80 -7.80
N ALA A 207 -15.62 -11.08 -7.88
CA ALA A 207 -16.89 -11.56 -7.34
C ALA A 207 -17.02 -11.38 -5.82
N ASN A 208 -15.88 -11.37 -5.12
CA ASN A 208 -15.76 -11.42 -3.66
C ASN A 208 -15.58 -10.03 -3.04
N ILE A 209 -15.56 -8.97 -3.83
CA ILE A 209 -15.26 -7.62 -3.36
C ILE A 209 -16.35 -6.64 -3.75
N ARG A 210 -16.48 -5.57 -2.99
CA ARG A 210 -17.31 -4.40 -3.26
C ARG A 210 -16.49 -3.15 -2.93
N THR A 211 -16.95 -2.00 -3.39
CA THR A 211 -16.39 -0.70 -2.98
C THR A 211 -17.40 0.06 -2.13
N TYR A 212 -16.89 0.88 -1.22
CA TYR A 212 -17.67 1.87 -0.49
C TYR A 212 -16.85 3.14 -0.31
N THR A 213 -17.52 4.28 -0.19
CA THR A 213 -16.86 5.57 -0.03
C THR A 213 -16.98 6.06 1.40
N LYS A 214 -15.86 6.51 1.94
CA LYS A 214 -15.79 7.22 3.21
C LYS A 214 -15.46 8.68 2.91
N SER A 215 -16.31 9.59 3.35
CA SER A 215 -16.16 11.01 3.08
C SER A 215 -15.90 11.77 4.38
N PHE A 216 -14.99 12.75 4.32
CA PHE A 216 -14.67 13.64 5.43
C PHE A 216 -14.85 15.09 5.01
N SER A 217 -15.49 15.87 5.86
CA SER A 217 -15.68 17.32 5.65
C SER A 217 -14.49 18.13 6.15
N GLU A 218 -14.41 19.41 5.78
CA GLU A 218 -13.43 20.34 6.38
C GLU A 218 -13.55 20.35 7.92
N GLU A 219 -12.42 20.40 8.62
CA GLU A 219 -12.30 20.34 10.07
C GLU A 219 -12.75 19.01 10.72
N GLU A 220 -13.15 18.01 9.94
CA GLU A 220 -13.47 16.69 10.45
C GLU A 220 -12.19 15.90 10.79
N ARG A 221 -12.25 15.11 11.86
CA ARG A 221 -11.16 14.20 12.23
C ARG A 221 -11.27 12.89 11.47
N ILE A 222 -10.16 12.47 10.86
CA ILE A 222 -10.03 11.17 10.22
C ILE A 222 -10.12 10.07 11.28
N ILE A 223 -11.18 9.27 11.19
CA ILE A 223 -11.44 8.15 12.08
C ILE A 223 -11.74 6.90 11.26
N PHE A 224 -10.95 5.86 11.48
CA PHE A 224 -11.12 4.55 10.85
C PHE A 224 -11.60 3.54 11.91
N SER A 225 -12.59 2.75 11.54
CA SER A 225 -12.93 1.50 12.21
C SER A 225 -11.89 0.42 11.90
N ASP A 226 -11.94 -0.69 12.63
CA ASP A 226 -11.07 -1.84 12.35
C ASP A 226 -11.31 -2.41 10.96
N THR A 227 -12.56 -2.42 10.51
CA THR A 227 -12.94 -2.83 9.16
C THR A 227 -12.42 -1.85 8.11
N ASP A 228 -12.40 -0.54 8.40
CA ASP A 228 -11.80 0.44 7.49
C ASP A 228 -10.29 0.16 7.34
N LEU A 229 -9.57 -0.12 8.43
CA LEU A 229 -8.12 -0.46 8.37
C LEU A 229 -7.84 -1.71 7.54
N GLN A 230 -8.68 -2.75 7.68
CA GLN A 230 -8.57 -3.94 6.85
C GLN A 230 -8.85 -3.62 5.38
N SER A 231 -9.84 -2.77 5.12
CA SER A 231 -10.24 -2.34 3.78
C SER A 231 -9.12 -1.55 3.07
N VAL A 232 -8.29 -0.79 3.81
CA VAL A 232 -7.08 -0.15 3.24
C VAL A 232 -6.15 -1.18 2.61
N ILE A 233 -5.85 -2.28 3.32
CA ILE A 233 -4.94 -3.32 2.82
C ILE A 233 -5.56 -4.06 1.63
N LEU A 234 -6.88 -4.35 1.69
CA LEU A 234 -7.60 -4.97 0.58
C LEU A 234 -7.59 -4.08 -0.67
N THR A 235 -7.74 -2.77 -0.50
CA THR A 235 -7.70 -1.79 -1.60
C THR A 235 -6.37 -1.84 -2.32
N VAL A 236 -5.25 -1.86 -1.59
CA VAL A 236 -3.90 -2.01 -2.19
C VAL A 236 -3.72 -3.36 -2.88
N GLY A 237 -4.27 -4.44 -2.30
CA GLY A 237 -4.26 -5.76 -2.93
C GLY A 237 -5.01 -5.79 -4.26
N VAL A 238 -6.20 -5.18 -4.33
CA VAL A 238 -6.98 -5.07 -5.57
C VAL A 238 -6.28 -4.18 -6.59
N PHE A 239 -5.79 -3.02 -6.16
CA PHE A 239 -5.04 -2.10 -6.99
C PHE A 239 -3.88 -2.80 -7.69
N ALA A 240 -3.05 -3.52 -6.94
CA ALA A 240 -1.89 -4.21 -7.52
C ALA A 240 -2.30 -5.32 -8.47
N ARG A 241 -3.36 -6.08 -8.15
CA ARG A 241 -3.90 -7.11 -9.05
C ARG A 241 -4.34 -6.50 -10.38
N GLN A 242 -5.13 -5.43 -10.35
CA GLN A 242 -5.58 -4.71 -11.56
C GLN A 242 -4.38 -4.17 -12.35
N LEU A 243 -3.39 -3.58 -11.67
CA LEU A 243 -2.18 -3.07 -12.31
C LEU A 243 -1.42 -4.19 -13.02
N PHE A 244 -1.17 -5.32 -12.35
CA PHE A 244 -0.48 -6.46 -12.96
C PHE A 244 -1.27 -7.06 -14.14
N GLU A 245 -2.60 -7.12 -14.05
CA GLU A 245 -3.45 -7.56 -15.17
C GLU A 245 -3.32 -6.61 -16.38
N SER A 246 -3.33 -5.29 -16.16
CA SER A 246 -3.14 -4.29 -17.21
C SER A 246 -1.73 -4.34 -17.81
N VAL A 247 -0.71 -4.55 -16.99
CA VAL A 247 0.69 -4.70 -17.43
C VAL A 247 0.88 -5.98 -18.23
N ALA A 248 0.24 -7.08 -17.83
CA ALA A 248 0.27 -8.33 -18.58
C ALA A 248 -0.35 -8.15 -19.98
N LYS A 249 -1.49 -7.45 -20.07
CA LYS A 249 -2.10 -7.08 -21.36
C LYS A 249 -1.17 -6.21 -22.20
N TYR A 250 -0.52 -5.22 -21.58
CA TYR A 250 0.48 -4.42 -22.27
C TYR A 250 1.63 -5.28 -22.76
N ALA A 251 2.10 -6.27 -21.99
CA ALA A 251 3.25 -7.12 -22.32
C ALA A 251 2.96 -8.15 -23.42
N SER A 252 1.72 -8.62 -23.54
CA SER A 252 1.32 -9.55 -24.60
C SER A 252 1.61 -8.94 -25.98
N PRO A 253 2.32 -9.66 -26.87
CA PRO A 253 2.40 -9.25 -28.26
C PRO A 253 0.97 -9.20 -28.80
N GLU A 254 0.59 -8.10 -29.44
CA GLU A 254 -0.73 -7.95 -30.05
C GLU A 254 -1.08 -9.19 -30.90
N ALA A 255 -2.31 -9.66 -30.77
CA ALA A 255 -2.92 -10.56 -31.74
C ALA A 255 -3.16 -9.81 -33.06
#